data_AF-D1B527-F1
#
_entry.id   AF-D1B527-F1
#
_cell.length_a   1.000
_cell.length_b   1.000
_cell.length_c   1.000
_cell.angle_alpha   90.00
_cell.angle_beta   90.00
_cell.angle_gamma   90.00
#
_symmetry.space_group_name_H-M   'P 1'
#
loop_
_entity.id
_entity.type
_entity.pdbx_description
1 polymer ?
#
loop_
_entity_poly.entity_id
_entity_poly.type
_entity_poly.pdbx_seq_one_letter_code
_entity_poly.pdbx_strand_id
1 'polypeptide(L)'
;MEESIENFENSALSLSEVEERVDHFFQNFPIEAHKIHETLYGFEDSEMVEIIALMNNCKLPKHYASYKDFLREKIIQHLELQPNDLVLFVEGGVYIKLFFQLPQNEGESSDRRACGIEPALLEQYKKQFFPNDEYKKAILDLLHFVMEENLSFRKLTPASFKRVFIPVLVNLVETVVILQTHFEELKTIRGFSFYLLRELFDDMMLLIAQDILFHFSNTDRKAIEFLSAFSVHETIDSKGNRHKPNPILDESNHAWNITTIRSTMLQHKKAKQALYDKRNALITMKKKLEALKLDQKEILQEMNAIQNHLKAIEEKIAQIHRTIDKLEESSAEEVTFSENGVETVVGRKALMAKLFKKEDTFLSEKNKTRKSAEESEMRLSNKNKEIDLWEKRYAEAKAFVESSEKNTHPLDKQYERIQRALAKTLASR
;
A
#
# COMPACT_ATOMS: atom_id res chain seq x y z
N MET A 1 36.47 -26.05 -38.36
CA MET A 1 35.78 -25.50 -39.54
C MET A 1 34.33 -25.95 -39.44
N GLU A 2 33.58 -25.61 -38.40
CA GLU A 2 33.27 -24.26 -37.88
C GLU A 2 32.84 -23.34 -39.00
N GLU A 3 31.60 -23.53 -39.45
CA GLU A 3 30.79 -22.52 -40.14
C GLU A 3 29.30 -22.91 -40.00
N SER A 4 28.47 -21.92 -39.72
CA SER A 4 26.99 -21.96 -39.56
C SER A 4 26.42 -22.44 -38.21
N ILE A 5 26.90 -21.85 -37.11
CA ILE A 5 25.95 -21.38 -36.09
C ILE A 5 25.64 -19.94 -36.50
N GLU A 6 24.66 -19.78 -37.39
CA GLU A 6 24.09 -18.47 -37.69
C GLU A 6 23.47 -17.93 -36.41
N ASN A 7 23.95 -16.75 -36.04
CA ASN A 7 23.39 -15.86 -35.05
C ASN A 7 21.88 -15.69 -35.29
N PHE A 8 21.05 -16.35 -34.48
CA PHE A 8 19.71 -15.85 -34.16
C PHE A 8 19.86 -14.61 -33.27
N GLU A 9 20.44 -13.54 -33.83
CA GLU A 9 20.18 -12.19 -33.35
C GLU A 9 18.70 -11.91 -33.67
N ASN A 10 17.90 -11.67 -32.63
CA ASN A 10 16.54 -11.15 -32.73
C ASN A 10 16.50 -9.99 -33.73
N SER A 11 16.14 -10.26 -34.98
CA SER A 11 15.80 -9.23 -35.95
C SER A 11 14.49 -8.61 -35.45
N ALA A 12 14.58 -7.47 -34.76
CA ALA A 12 13.42 -6.69 -34.41
C ALA A 12 12.60 -6.45 -35.69
N LEU A 13 11.33 -6.89 -35.69
CA LEU A 13 10.43 -6.69 -36.82
C LEU A 13 10.38 -5.20 -37.16
N SER A 14 10.37 -4.88 -38.46
CA SER A 14 10.24 -3.49 -38.87
C SER A 14 8.82 -3.00 -38.58
N LEU A 15 8.67 -1.72 -38.23
CA LEU A 15 7.34 -1.14 -37.95
C LEU A 15 6.39 -1.29 -39.13
N SER A 16 6.90 -1.20 -40.37
CA SER A 16 6.10 -1.36 -41.59
C SER A 16 5.47 -2.75 -41.68
N GLU A 17 6.24 -3.80 -41.38
CA GLU A 17 5.73 -5.19 -41.40
C GLU A 17 4.69 -5.42 -40.29
N VAL A 18 4.87 -4.77 -39.14
CA VAL A 18 3.92 -4.84 -38.03
C VAL A 18 2.64 -4.07 -38.34
N GLU A 19 2.75 -2.89 -38.94
CA GLU A 19 1.63 -2.08 -39.44
C GLU A 19 0.77 -2.86 -40.42
N GLU A 20 1.36 -3.50 -41.43
CA GLU A 20 0.64 -4.32 -42.40
C GLU A 20 -0.14 -5.47 -41.74
N ARG A 21 0.46 -6.12 -40.74
CA ARG A 21 -0.19 -7.22 -40.00
C ARG A 21 -1.30 -6.73 -39.10
N VAL A 22 -1.12 -5.59 -38.44
CA VAL A 22 -2.15 -4.95 -37.61
C VAL A 22 -3.33 -4.52 -38.49
N ASP A 23 -3.05 -3.91 -39.65
CA ASP A 23 -4.09 -3.48 -40.59
C ASP A 23 -4.85 -4.69 -41.15
N HIS A 24 -4.14 -5.76 -41.51
CA HIS A 24 -4.78 -7.01 -41.94
C HIS A 24 -5.62 -7.65 -40.81
N PHE A 25 -5.17 -7.59 -39.56
CA PHE A 25 -5.96 -8.07 -38.42
C PHE A 25 -7.26 -7.29 -38.31
N PHE A 26 -7.21 -5.96 -38.26
CA PHE A 26 -8.42 -5.14 -38.09
C PHE A 26 -9.39 -5.28 -39.28
N GLN A 27 -8.89 -5.39 -40.52
CA GLN A 27 -9.72 -5.66 -41.70
C GLN A 27 -10.55 -6.96 -41.60
N ASN A 28 -10.04 -7.96 -40.88
CA ASN A 28 -10.71 -9.24 -40.71
C ASN A 28 -11.31 -9.41 -39.31
N PHE A 29 -11.16 -8.43 -38.42
CA PHE A 29 -11.63 -8.51 -37.05
C PHE A 29 -13.15 -8.28 -37.02
N PRO A 30 -13.96 -9.24 -36.55
CA PRO A 30 -15.42 -9.16 -36.62
C PRO A 30 -15.99 -8.27 -35.52
N ILE A 31 -15.67 -6.96 -35.52
CA ILE A 31 -16.01 -6.01 -34.46
C ILE A 31 -17.51 -6.00 -34.09
N GLU A 32 -18.40 -6.21 -35.05
CA GLU A 32 -19.85 -6.27 -34.82
C GLU A 32 -20.26 -7.45 -33.93
N ALA A 33 -19.49 -8.54 -33.91
CA ALA A 33 -19.73 -9.66 -32.99
C ALA A 33 -19.43 -9.30 -31.52
N HIS A 34 -18.68 -8.21 -31.31
CA HIS A 34 -18.27 -7.70 -29.99
C HIS A 34 -19.14 -6.53 -29.52
N LYS A 35 -20.29 -6.31 -30.16
CA LYS A 35 -21.23 -5.26 -29.81
C LYS A 35 -22.01 -5.61 -28.55
N ILE A 36 -21.77 -4.86 -27.48
CA ILE A 36 -22.47 -5.00 -26.19
C ILE A 36 -23.76 -4.16 -26.19
N HIS A 37 -23.69 -2.98 -26.80
CA HIS A 37 -24.79 -2.03 -26.93
C HIS A 37 -24.60 -1.23 -28.23
N GLU A 38 -25.62 -0.54 -28.73
CA GLU A 38 -25.51 0.28 -29.95
C GLU A 38 -24.41 1.35 -29.90
N THR A 39 -23.94 1.70 -28.70
CA THR A 39 -22.85 2.67 -28.49
C THR A 39 -21.66 2.09 -27.73
N LEU A 40 -21.60 0.79 -27.46
CA LEU A 40 -20.50 0.15 -26.72
C LEU A 40 -20.09 -1.18 -27.35
N TYR A 41 -18.81 -1.31 -27.65
CA TYR A 41 -18.16 -2.55 -28.05
C TYR A 41 -17.16 -2.97 -26.98
N GLY A 42 -16.96 -4.28 -26.81
CA GLY A 42 -15.97 -4.80 -25.87
C GLY A 42 -15.45 -6.16 -26.30
N PHE A 43 -14.13 -6.33 -26.28
CA PHE A 43 -13.44 -7.55 -26.68
C PHE A 43 -12.23 -7.81 -25.80
N GLU A 44 -11.82 -9.07 -25.68
CA GLU A 44 -10.78 -9.49 -24.75
C GLU A 44 -9.37 -9.31 -25.34
N ASP A 45 -8.38 -9.13 -24.47
CA ASP A 45 -6.97 -9.09 -24.89
C ASP A 45 -6.53 -10.41 -25.54
N SER A 46 -7.18 -11.53 -25.17
CA SER A 46 -6.98 -12.88 -25.72
C SER A 46 -7.18 -12.90 -27.25
N GLU A 47 -8.03 -12.03 -27.77
CA GLU A 47 -8.37 -11.91 -29.19
C GLU A 47 -7.37 -11.05 -29.97
N MET A 48 -6.49 -10.32 -29.26
CA MET A 48 -5.43 -9.50 -29.83
C MET A 48 -4.01 -10.02 -29.51
N VAL A 49 -3.87 -11.21 -28.92
CA VAL A 49 -2.58 -11.74 -28.41
C VAL A 49 -1.48 -11.69 -29.46
N GLU A 50 -1.78 -12.09 -30.70
CA GLU A 50 -0.80 -12.08 -31.79
C GLU A 50 -0.30 -10.67 -32.09
N ILE A 51 -1.22 -9.70 -32.18
CA ILE A 51 -0.86 -8.31 -32.45
C ILE A 51 -0.10 -7.69 -31.27
N ILE A 52 -0.54 -7.93 -30.03
CA ILE A 52 0.16 -7.44 -28.84
C ILE A 52 1.58 -8.01 -28.77
N ALA A 53 1.76 -9.30 -29.08
CA ALA A 53 3.08 -9.95 -29.12
C ALA A 53 3.98 -9.35 -30.22
N LEU A 54 3.44 -9.09 -31.41
CA LEU A 54 4.17 -8.41 -32.49
C LEU A 54 4.62 -7.01 -32.09
N MET A 55 3.73 -6.24 -31.47
CA MET A 55 4.01 -4.88 -31.02
C MET A 55 5.06 -4.81 -29.91
N ASN A 56 5.06 -5.78 -28.98
CA ASN A 56 6.07 -5.86 -27.92
C ASN A 56 7.47 -6.19 -28.46
N ASN A 57 7.55 -6.86 -29.62
CA ASN A 57 8.81 -7.17 -30.31
C ASN A 57 9.21 -6.12 -31.36
N CYS A 58 8.45 -5.03 -31.47
CA CYS A 58 8.68 -3.94 -32.41
C CYS A 58 9.22 -2.69 -31.71
N LYS A 59 10.20 -2.03 -32.32
CA LYS A 59 10.69 -0.75 -31.82
C LYS A 59 9.76 0.38 -32.24
N LEU A 60 8.98 0.89 -31.30
CA LEU A 60 8.02 1.97 -31.57
C LEU A 60 8.69 3.33 -31.85
N PRO A 61 8.13 4.14 -32.76
CA PRO A 61 8.49 5.55 -32.91
C PRO A 61 8.39 6.34 -31.60
N LYS A 62 9.25 7.36 -31.45
CA LYS A 62 9.32 8.20 -30.24
C LYS A 62 8.03 8.96 -29.88
N HIS A 63 7.10 9.10 -30.82
CA HIS A 63 5.83 9.80 -30.58
C HIS A 63 4.78 8.90 -29.91
N TYR A 64 4.95 7.57 -29.94
CA TYR A 64 4.14 6.65 -29.15
C TYR A 64 4.81 6.39 -27.81
N ALA A 65 4.06 6.53 -26.71
CA ALA A 65 4.57 6.22 -25.38
C ALA A 65 4.48 4.72 -25.07
N SER A 66 3.51 4.02 -25.66
CA SER A 66 3.32 2.57 -25.56
C SER A 66 2.66 2.01 -26.82
N TYR A 67 2.64 0.68 -26.96
CA TYR A 67 1.94 0.02 -28.07
C TYR A 67 0.44 0.35 -28.09
N LYS A 68 -0.16 0.65 -26.94
CA LYS A 68 -1.56 1.04 -26.83
C LYS A 68 -1.86 2.35 -27.56
N ASP A 69 -0.90 3.27 -27.64
CA ASP A 69 -1.09 4.51 -28.41
C ASP A 69 -1.18 4.24 -29.91
N PHE A 70 -0.35 3.33 -30.41
CA PHE A 70 -0.40 2.87 -31.80
C PHE A 70 -1.70 2.10 -32.08
N LEU A 71 -2.08 1.14 -31.23
CA LEU A 71 -3.33 0.39 -31.39
C LEU A 71 -4.55 1.31 -31.33
N ARG A 72 -4.56 2.31 -30.43
CA ARG A 72 -5.64 3.30 -30.36
C ARG A 72 -5.77 4.06 -31.67
N GLU A 73 -4.67 4.49 -32.27
CA GLU A 73 -4.70 5.17 -33.56
C GLU A 73 -5.27 4.28 -34.67
N LYS A 74 -4.85 3.01 -34.72
CA LYS A 74 -5.38 2.04 -35.68
C LYS A 74 -6.87 1.75 -35.49
N ILE A 75 -7.31 1.59 -34.24
CA ILE A 75 -8.74 1.43 -33.90
C ILE A 75 -9.55 2.67 -34.33
N ILE A 76 -9.05 3.87 -34.04
CA ILE A 76 -9.71 5.13 -34.43
C ILE A 76 -9.85 5.23 -35.95
N GLN A 77 -8.79 4.92 -36.69
CA GLN A 77 -8.80 4.95 -38.15
C GLN A 77 -9.74 3.90 -38.75
N HIS A 78 -9.68 2.67 -38.24
CA HIS A 78 -10.43 1.54 -38.81
C HIS A 78 -11.93 1.64 -38.54
N LEU A 79 -12.32 2.11 -37.36
CA LEU A 79 -13.73 2.26 -36.97
C LEU A 79 -14.27 3.68 -37.20
N GLU A 80 -13.49 4.55 -37.84
CA GLU A 80 -13.84 5.95 -38.13
C GLU A 80 -14.33 6.72 -36.89
N LEU A 81 -13.67 6.47 -35.75
CA LEU A 81 -14.08 7.02 -34.46
C LEU A 81 -13.97 8.54 -34.43
N GLN A 82 -14.97 9.17 -33.83
CA GLN A 82 -15.06 10.61 -33.66
C GLN A 82 -14.19 11.11 -32.49
N PRO A 83 -13.81 12.40 -32.46
CA PRO A 83 -12.92 12.93 -31.41
C PRO A 83 -13.40 12.77 -29.97
N ASN A 84 -14.72 12.60 -29.77
CA ASN A 84 -15.31 12.40 -28.44
C ASN A 84 -15.53 10.93 -28.10
N ASP A 85 -15.27 10.00 -29.02
CA ASP A 85 -15.36 8.57 -28.74
C ASP A 85 -14.23 8.15 -27.79
N LEU A 86 -14.50 7.13 -26.98
CA LEU A 86 -13.56 6.66 -25.96
C LEU A 86 -13.11 5.24 -26.29
N VAL A 87 -11.81 5.08 -26.55
CA VAL A 87 -11.14 3.77 -26.53
C VAL A 87 -10.45 3.62 -25.18
N LEU A 88 -10.80 2.56 -24.46
CA LEU A 88 -10.34 2.27 -23.11
C LEU A 88 -9.69 0.89 -23.06
N PHE A 89 -8.40 0.84 -22.79
CA PHE A 89 -7.68 -0.41 -22.53
C PHE A 89 -7.73 -0.71 -21.03
N VAL A 90 -8.41 -1.78 -20.65
CA VAL A 90 -8.51 -2.25 -19.26
C VAL A 90 -7.67 -3.52 -19.09
N GLU A 91 -7.54 -4.00 -17.85
CA GLU A 91 -6.98 -5.33 -17.62
C GLU A 91 -7.90 -6.40 -18.24
N GLY A 92 -7.39 -7.12 -19.24
CA GLY A 92 -8.09 -8.25 -19.87
C GLY A 92 -8.89 -7.89 -21.13
N GLY A 93 -8.92 -6.64 -21.57
CA GLY A 93 -9.60 -6.28 -22.81
C GLY A 93 -9.67 -4.80 -23.13
N VAL A 94 -10.45 -4.51 -24.18
CA VAL A 94 -10.66 -3.16 -24.71
C VAL A 94 -12.15 -2.86 -24.80
N TYR A 95 -12.53 -1.66 -24.34
CA TYR A 95 -13.86 -1.10 -24.56
C TYR A 95 -13.79 0.07 -25.54
N ILE A 96 -14.74 0.13 -26.46
CA ILE A 96 -14.91 1.23 -27.40
C ILE A 96 -16.31 1.81 -27.21
N LYS A 97 -16.37 3.01 -26.65
CA LYS A 97 -17.61 3.74 -26.38
C LYS A 97 -17.78 4.85 -27.40
N LEU A 98 -18.83 4.73 -28.21
CA LEU A 98 -19.24 5.76 -29.17
C LEU A 98 -19.98 6.88 -28.44
N PHE A 99 -19.58 8.12 -28.71
CA PHE A 99 -20.23 9.31 -28.21
C PHE A 99 -21.51 9.58 -29.00
N PHE A 100 -22.61 9.79 -28.29
CA PHE A 100 -23.89 10.15 -28.90
C PHE A 100 -24.42 11.48 -28.35
N GLN A 101 -25.22 12.15 -29.17
CA GLN A 101 -25.98 13.34 -28.78
C GLN A 101 -27.47 13.00 -28.79
N LEU A 102 -28.18 13.38 -27.74
CA LEU A 102 -29.64 13.26 -27.72
C LEU A 102 -30.26 14.39 -28.55
N PRO A 103 -31.31 14.12 -29.33
CA PRO A 103 -32.01 15.15 -30.08
C PRO A 103 -32.52 16.23 -29.12
N GLN A 104 -32.30 17.50 -29.47
CA GLN A 104 -32.85 18.61 -28.70
C GLN A 104 -34.31 18.80 -29.10
N ASN A 105 -35.24 18.40 -28.24
CA ASN A 105 -36.64 18.73 -28.45
C ASN A 105 -36.84 20.24 -28.25
N GLU A 106 -37.39 20.92 -29.24
CA GLU A 106 -37.80 22.32 -29.16
C GLU A 106 -38.94 22.45 -28.13
N GLY A 107 -38.72 23.21 -27.06
CA GLY A 107 -39.75 23.50 -26.02
C GLY A 107 -39.49 22.96 -24.61
N GLU A 108 -38.48 22.10 -24.42
CA GLU A 108 -38.11 21.64 -23.07
C GLU A 108 -37.24 22.67 -22.33
N SER A 109 -37.62 23.00 -21.09
CA SER A 109 -37.06 24.07 -20.25
C SER A 109 -35.55 23.93 -19.96
N SER A 110 -34.94 25.02 -19.49
CA SER A 110 -33.49 25.20 -19.31
C SER A 110 -32.85 24.37 -18.18
N ASP A 111 -33.60 23.65 -17.34
CA ASP A 111 -33.04 22.83 -16.26
C ASP A 111 -33.09 21.32 -16.60
N ARG A 112 -32.40 20.95 -17.70
CA ARG A 112 -32.26 19.56 -18.20
C ARG A 112 -31.26 18.71 -17.39
N ARG A 113 -31.31 18.73 -16.06
CA ARG A 113 -30.46 17.83 -15.27
C ARG A 113 -30.86 16.38 -15.59
N ALA A 114 -29.88 15.50 -15.80
CA ALA A 114 -30.12 14.08 -16.09
C ALA A 114 -31.12 13.83 -17.24
N CYS A 115 -31.08 14.67 -18.29
CA CYS A 115 -31.94 14.53 -19.47
C CYS A 115 -33.46 14.59 -19.18
N GLY A 116 -33.86 15.25 -18.08
CA GLY A 116 -35.27 15.45 -17.72
C GLY A 116 -35.91 14.22 -17.07
N ILE A 117 -35.13 13.22 -16.66
CA ILE A 117 -35.63 12.07 -15.90
C ILE A 117 -35.86 12.49 -14.45
N GLU A 118 -37.00 12.07 -13.87
CA GLU A 118 -37.35 12.42 -12.50
C GLU A 118 -36.32 11.87 -11.49
N PRO A 119 -35.88 12.68 -10.51
CA PRO A 119 -34.93 12.24 -9.49
C PRO A 119 -35.37 10.99 -8.71
N ALA A 120 -36.67 10.84 -8.45
CA ALA A 120 -37.22 9.68 -7.76
C ALA A 120 -37.02 8.38 -8.56
N LEU A 121 -37.16 8.44 -9.89
CA LEU A 121 -36.91 7.30 -10.77
C LEU A 121 -35.42 6.97 -10.86
N LEU A 122 -34.55 7.98 -10.92
CA LEU A 122 -33.10 7.79 -10.91
C LEU A 122 -32.61 7.14 -9.60
N GLU A 123 -33.20 7.52 -8.47
CA GLU A 123 -32.95 6.90 -7.17
C GLU A 123 -33.44 5.44 -7.13
N GLN A 124 -34.57 5.14 -7.78
CA GLN A 124 -35.05 3.76 -7.92
C GLN A 124 -34.08 2.92 -8.76
N TYR A 125 -33.61 3.43 -9.90
CA TYR A 125 -32.58 2.76 -10.70
C TYR A 125 -31.30 2.52 -9.88
N LYS A 126 -30.83 3.53 -9.13
CA LYS A 126 -29.68 3.37 -8.25
C LYS A 126 -29.89 2.24 -7.24
N LYS A 127 -31.02 2.19 -6.54
CA LYS A 127 -31.31 1.12 -5.57
C LYS A 127 -31.49 -0.26 -6.21
N GLN A 128 -32.03 -0.30 -7.42
CA GLN A 128 -32.27 -1.55 -8.14
C GLN A 128 -30.97 -2.18 -8.64
N PHE A 129 -30.11 -1.38 -9.29
CA PHE A 129 -28.91 -1.89 -9.96
C PHE A 129 -27.66 -1.78 -9.09
N PHE A 130 -27.62 -0.85 -8.12
CA PHE A 130 -26.47 -0.61 -7.24
C PHE A 130 -26.89 -0.48 -5.77
N PRO A 131 -27.50 -1.52 -5.16
CA PRO A 131 -28.00 -1.45 -3.79
C PRO A 131 -26.93 -1.15 -2.74
N ASN A 132 -25.64 -1.42 -3.02
CA ASN A 132 -24.53 -1.14 -2.11
C ASN A 132 -23.50 -0.17 -2.72
N ASP A 133 -23.96 0.74 -3.58
CA ASP A 133 -23.10 1.73 -4.26
C ASP A 133 -21.94 1.11 -5.08
N GLU A 134 -22.13 -0.08 -5.65
CA GLU A 134 -21.11 -0.82 -6.39
C GLU A 134 -20.56 -0.03 -7.60
N TYR A 135 -21.40 0.83 -8.20
CA TYR A 135 -21.02 1.75 -9.28
C TYR A 135 -19.84 2.66 -8.90
N LYS A 136 -19.70 3.04 -7.62
CA LYS A 136 -18.59 3.90 -7.17
C LYS A 136 -17.26 3.21 -7.42
N LYS A 137 -17.13 1.97 -6.98
CA LYS A 137 -15.93 1.18 -7.20
C LYS A 137 -15.69 0.96 -8.70
N ALA A 138 -16.72 0.54 -9.44
CA ALA A 138 -16.58 0.28 -10.88
C ALA A 138 -16.14 1.51 -11.69
N ILE A 139 -16.70 2.69 -11.41
CA ILE A 139 -16.32 3.96 -12.05
C ILE A 139 -14.90 4.34 -11.69
N LEU A 140 -14.52 4.23 -10.40
CA LEU A 140 -13.18 4.60 -9.94
C LEU A 140 -12.10 3.64 -10.44
N ASP A 141 -12.40 2.35 -10.56
CA ASP A 141 -11.50 1.35 -11.14
C ASP A 141 -11.26 1.66 -12.63
N LEU A 142 -12.30 2.03 -13.39
CA LEU A 142 -12.13 2.45 -14.79
C LEU A 142 -11.44 3.81 -14.95
N LEU A 143 -11.62 4.73 -13.99
CA LEU A 143 -10.99 6.04 -14.00
C LEU A 143 -9.46 5.93 -14.02
N HIS A 144 -8.90 4.94 -13.34
CA HIS A 144 -7.45 4.71 -13.33
C HIS A 144 -6.89 4.56 -14.76
N PHE A 145 -7.48 3.69 -15.58
CA PHE A 145 -7.06 3.49 -16.97
C PHE A 145 -7.24 4.76 -17.81
N VAL A 146 -8.35 5.47 -17.62
CA VAL A 146 -8.60 6.75 -18.30
C VAL A 146 -7.54 7.80 -17.95
N MET A 147 -7.09 7.85 -16.69
CA MET A 147 -6.06 8.79 -16.24
C MET A 147 -4.68 8.48 -16.82
N GLU A 148 -4.32 7.21 -16.92
CA GLU A 148 -3.05 6.78 -17.52
C GLU A 148 -3.01 7.03 -19.03
N GLU A 149 -4.18 7.03 -19.66
CA GLU A 149 -4.30 7.05 -21.11
C GLU A 149 -4.93 8.34 -21.64
N ASN A 150 -6.25 8.44 -21.61
CA ASN A 150 -7.02 9.48 -22.29
C ASN A 150 -6.89 10.86 -21.62
N LEU A 151 -6.73 10.90 -20.30
CA LEU A 151 -6.58 12.13 -19.50
C LEU A 151 -5.16 12.34 -18.98
N SER A 152 -4.18 11.61 -19.53
CA SER A 152 -2.80 11.69 -19.08
C SER A 152 -2.20 13.07 -19.31
N PHE A 153 -1.72 13.71 -18.24
CA PHE A 153 -0.96 14.97 -18.30
C PHE A 153 0.34 14.85 -19.11
N ARG A 154 0.81 13.62 -19.39
CA ARG A 154 1.98 13.36 -20.23
C ARG A 154 1.69 13.61 -21.71
N LYS A 155 0.42 13.41 -22.12
CA LYS A 155 -0.05 13.53 -23.50
C LYS A 155 -0.83 14.83 -23.72
N LEU A 156 -1.55 15.30 -22.69
CA LEU A 156 -2.40 16.47 -22.80
C LEU A 156 -1.75 17.73 -22.24
N THR A 157 -1.98 18.85 -22.93
CA THR A 157 -1.80 20.18 -22.34
C THR A 157 -3.02 20.54 -21.48
N PRO A 158 -2.91 21.47 -20.52
CA PRO A 158 -4.05 21.92 -19.72
C PRO A 158 -5.24 22.42 -20.56
N ALA A 159 -4.96 23.11 -21.68
CA ALA A 159 -6.01 23.55 -22.60
C ALA A 159 -6.69 22.38 -23.31
N SER A 160 -5.94 21.32 -23.66
CA SER A 160 -6.50 20.11 -24.28
C SER A 160 -7.30 19.31 -23.26
N PHE A 161 -6.78 19.14 -22.04
CA PHE A 161 -7.48 18.51 -20.91
C PHE A 161 -8.85 19.15 -20.70
N LYS A 162 -8.92 20.50 -20.61
CA LYS A 162 -10.17 21.24 -20.45
C LYS A 162 -11.23 20.95 -21.53
N ARG A 163 -10.82 20.58 -22.74
CA ARG A 163 -11.74 20.26 -23.85
C ARG A 163 -12.28 18.84 -23.76
N VAL A 164 -11.47 17.89 -23.29
CA VAL A 164 -11.76 16.45 -23.41
C VAL A 164 -12.24 15.79 -22.12
N PHE A 165 -11.95 16.36 -20.94
CA PHE A 165 -12.20 15.66 -19.68
C PHE A 165 -13.69 15.35 -19.46
N ILE A 166 -14.61 16.29 -19.71
CA ILE A 166 -16.05 16.04 -19.52
C ILE A 166 -16.55 14.92 -20.44
N PRO A 167 -16.37 14.98 -21.77
CA PRO A 167 -16.76 13.87 -22.65
C PRO A 167 -16.21 12.52 -22.20
N VAL A 168 -14.93 12.46 -21.80
CA VAL A 168 -14.29 11.23 -21.36
C VAL A 168 -14.92 10.69 -20.07
N LEU A 169 -15.15 11.55 -19.06
CA LEU A 169 -15.80 11.13 -17.80
C LEU A 169 -17.23 10.66 -18.04
N VAL A 170 -17.97 11.32 -18.93
CA VAL A 170 -19.34 10.91 -19.31
C VAL A 170 -19.32 9.53 -19.96
N ASN A 171 -18.48 9.32 -20.98
CA ASN A 171 -18.37 8.02 -21.65
C ASN A 171 -17.93 6.91 -20.69
N LEU A 172 -17.03 7.20 -19.75
CA LEU A 172 -16.61 6.26 -18.72
C LEU A 172 -17.80 5.80 -17.87
N VAL A 173 -18.59 6.74 -17.36
CA VAL A 173 -19.76 6.40 -16.53
C VAL A 173 -20.83 5.67 -17.35
N GLU A 174 -21.05 6.07 -18.60
CA GLU A 174 -21.95 5.37 -19.50
C GLU A 174 -21.54 3.92 -19.76
N THR A 175 -20.24 3.66 -19.91
CA THR A 175 -19.73 2.28 -20.04
C THR A 175 -20.13 1.44 -18.84
N VAL A 176 -19.97 1.95 -17.60
CA VAL A 176 -20.41 1.25 -16.38
C VAL A 176 -21.92 1.03 -16.36
N VAL A 177 -22.69 2.07 -16.68
CA VAL A 177 -24.16 1.98 -16.72
C VAL A 177 -24.62 0.93 -17.72
N ILE A 178 -24.09 0.92 -18.94
CA ILE A 178 -24.45 -0.06 -19.98
C ILE A 178 -24.12 -1.48 -19.53
N LEU A 179 -22.91 -1.70 -19.00
CA LEU A 179 -22.45 -3.03 -18.59
C LEU A 179 -23.23 -3.63 -17.43
N GLN A 180 -23.78 -2.80 -16.53
CA GLN A 180 -24.40 -3.28 -15.28
C GLN A 180 -25.93 -3.16 -15.24
N THR A 181 -26.53 -2.31 -16.09
CA THR A 181 -27.98 -2.09 -16.12
C THR A 181 -28.66 -2.68 -17.36
N HIS A 182 -27.92 -2.83 -18.47
CA HIS A 182 -28.44 -3.24 -19.77
C HIS A 182 -29.63 -2.39 -20.27
N PHE A 183 -29.68 -1.11 -19.91
CA PHE A 183 -30.64 -0.19 -20.52
C PHE A 183 -30.43 -0.11 -22.05
N GLU A 184 -31.53 -0.09 -22.79
CA GLU A 184 -31.51 0.07 -24.26
C GLU A 184 -31.69 1.54 -24.68
N GLU A 185 -32.45 2.32 -23.90
CA GLU A 185 -32.76 3.70 -24.27
C GLU A 185 -31.60 4.66 -23.94
N LEU A 186 -31.04 5.31 -24.97
CA LEU A 186 -29.96 6.29 -24.84
C LEU A 186 -30.27 7.44 -23.87
N LYS A 187 -31.52 7.91 -23.84
CA LYS A 187 -31.94 8.98 -22.92
C LYS A 187 -31.81 8.53 -21.47
N THR A 188 -32.23 7.30 -21.19
CA THR A 188 -32.15 6.68 -19.86
C THR A 188 -30.69 6.44 -19.45
N ILE A 189 -29.86 5.90 -20.34
CA ILE A 189 -28.42 5.73 -20.11
C ILE A 189 -27.77 7.07 -19.75
N ARG A 190 -27.90 8.09 -20.62
CA ARG A 190 -27.30 9.42 -20.43
C ARG A 190 -27.80 10.10 -19.16
N GLY A 191 -29.10 10.04 -18.91
CA GLY A 191 -29.72 10.65 -17.74
C GLY A 191 -29.20 10.03 -16.44
N PHE A 192 -29.19 8.71 -16.35
CA PHE A 192 -28.67 8.01 -15.18
C PHE A 192 -27.16 8.22 -15.01
N SER A 193 -26.40 8.22 -16.12
CA SER A 193 -24.96 8.47 -16.10
C SER A 193 -24.63 9.88 -15.56
N PHE A 194 -25.38 10.90 -15.96
CA PHE A 194 -25.23 12.25 -15.39
C PHE A 194 -25.61 12.34 -13.91
N TYR A 195 -26.59 11.55 -13.47
CA TYR A 195 -26.98 11.47 -12.07
C TYR A 195 -25.82 10.87 -11.23
N LEU A 196 -25.26 9.73 -11.65
CA LEU A 196 -24.13 9.10 -10.96
C LEU A 196 -22.83 9.92 -11.05
N LEU A 197 -22.53 10.47 -12.24
CA LEU A 197 -21.35 11.31 -12.44
C LEU A 197 -21.37 12.51 -11.51
N ARG A 198 -22.53 13.14 -11.27
CA ARG A 198 -22.62 14.29 -10.35
C ARG A 198 -22.27 13.91 -8.92
N GLU A 199 -22.63 12.72 -8.47
CA GLU A 199 -22.29 12.25 -7.12
C GLU A 199 -20.78 12.01 -6.98
N LEU A 200 -20.13 11.51 -8.03
CA LEU A 200 -18.70 11.14 -8.02
C LEU A 200 -17.76 12.21 -8.58
N PHE A 201 -18.29 13.28 -9.17
CA PHE A 201 -17.49 14.23 -9.94
C PHE A 201 -16.32 14.80 -9.13
N ASP A 202 -16.59 15.23 -7.90
CA ASP A 202 -15.56 15.81 -7.03
C ASP A 202 -14.49 14.79 -6.65
N ASP A 203 -14.88 13.53 -6.37
CA ASP A 203 -13.96 12.44 -6.06
C ASP A 203 -13.08 12.08 -7.27
N MET A 204 -13.67 12.01 -8.46
CA MET A 204 -12.94 11.74 -9.70
C MET A 204 -11.92 12.86 -10.00
N MET A 205 -12.34 14.12 -9.88
CA MET A 205 -11.45 15.26 -10.08
C MET A 205 -10.35 15.33 -9.01
N LEU A 206 -10.66 14.93 -7.78
CA LEU A 206 -9.67 14.82 -6.70
C LEU A 206 -8.61 13.76 -7.03
N LEU A 207 -9.00 12.59 -7.52
CA LEU A 207 -8.05 11.53 -7.93
C LEU A 207 -7.14 11.99 -9.08
N ILE A 208 -7.70 12.66 -10.09
CA ILE A 208 -6.92 13.25 -11.18
C ILE A 208 -5.90 14.26 -10.65
N ALA A 209 -6.31 15.14 -9.74
CA ALA A 209 -5.42 16.11 -9.12
C ALA A 209 -4.31 15.44 -8.28
N GLN A 210 -4.67 14.38 -7.55
CA GLN A 210 -3.74 13.60 -6.74
C GLN A 210 -2.66 12.93 -7.59
N ASP A 211 -3.01 12.36 -8.74
CA ASP A 211 -2.08 11.74 -9.67
C ASP A 211 -1.07 12.76 -10.24
N ILE A 212 -1.57 13.90 -10.74
CA ILE A 212 -0.70 14.97 -11.26
C ILE A 212 0.26 15.46 -10.17
N LEU A 213 -0.24 15.68 -8.95
CA LEU A 213 0.58 16.11 -7.83
C LEU A 213 1.61 15.05 -7.44
N PHE A 214 1.21 13.77 -7.40
CA PHE A 214 2.12 12.67 -7.11
C PHE A 214 3.32 12.68 -8.08
N HIS A 215 3.05 12.73 -9.38
CA HIS A 215 4.10 12.81 -10.39
C HIS A 215 4.94 14.10 -10.29
N PHE A 216 4.30 15.22 -10.00
CA PHE A 216 4.99 16.48 -9.76
C PHE A 216 5.96 16.42 -8.57
N SER A 217 5.57 15.77 -7.46
CA SER A 217 6.46 15.59 -6.29
C SER A 217 7.66 14.69 -6.56
N ASN A 218 7.53 13.79 -7.55
CA ASN A 218 8.60 12.94 -8.03
C ASN A 218 9.40 13.58 -9.17
N THR A 219 9.28 14.90 -9.35
CA THR A 219 10.04 15.69 -10.33
C THR A 219 9.84 15.26 -11.78
N ASP A 220 8.68 14.67 -12.10
CA ASP A 220 8.31 14.35 -13.48
C ASP A 220 8.23 15.65 -14.30
N ARG A 221 9.06 15.74 -15.35
CA ARG A 221 9.15 16.93 -16.21
C ARG A 221 7.81 17.29 -16.82
N LYS A 222 7.00 16.31 -17.23
CA LYS A 222 5.69 16.54 -17.84
C LYS A 222 4.67 17.06 -16.85
N ALA A 223 4.68 16.56 -15.61
CA ALA A 223 3.82 17.09 -14.55
C ALA A 223 4.19 18.53 -14.20
N ILE A 224 5.50 18.85 -14.18
CA ILE A 224 5.98 20.22 -13.97
C ILE A 224 5.53 21.14 -15.11
N GLU A 225 5.72 20.73 -16.37
CA GLU A 225 5.27 21.47 -17.55
C GLU A 225 3.74 21.69 -17.50
N PHE A 226 2.97 20.67 -17.15
CA PHE A 226 1.51 20.75 -17.03
C PHE A 226 1.07 21.76 -15.95
N LEU A 227 1.62 21.66 -14.74
CA LEU A 227 1.27 22.56 -13.64
C LEU A 227 1.78 24.00 -13.86
N SER A 228 2.82 24.20 -14.67
CA SER A 228 3.36 25.52 -14.99
C SER A 228 2.36 26.47 -15.66
N ALA A 229 1.35 25.91 -16.35
CA ALA A 229 0.29 26.69 -16.97
C ALA A 229 -0.68 27.34 -15.96
N PHE A 230 -0.69 26.87 -14.70
CA PHE A 230 -1.54 27.41 -13.64
C PHE A 230 -0.81 28.47 -12.80
N SER A 231 -0.14 29.38 -13.49
CA SER A 231 0.66 30.44 -12.88
C SER A 231 -0.20 31.58 -12.35
N VAL A 232 0.26 32.17 -11.24
CA VAL A 232 -0.28 33.42 -10.66
C VAL A 232 0.07 34.64 -11.53
N HIS A 233 1.15 34.55 -12.31
CA HIS A 233 1.61 35.61 -13.20
C HIS A 233 1.35 35.25 -14.66
N GLU A 234 1.22 36.28 -15.51
CA GLU A 234 1.19 36.11 -16.96
C GLU A 234 2.49 35.44 -17.41
N THR A 235 2.38 34.40 -18.24
CA THR A 235 3.54 33.65 -18.73
C THR A 235 3.62 33.76 -20.24
N ILE A 236 4.84 33.78 -20.77
CA ILE A 236 5.10 33.77 -22.22
C ILE A 236 5.71 32.41 -22.53
N ASP A 237 5.06 31.65 -23.42
CA ASP A 237 5.59 30.35 -23.83
C ASP A 237 6.82 30.49 -24.77
N SER A 238 7.49 29.37 -25.04
CA SER A 238 8.66 29.32 -25.93
C SER A 238 8.36 29.71 -27.39
N LYS A 239 7.08 29.89 -27.74
CA LYS A 239 6.60 30.34 -29.06
C LYS A 239 6.15 31.81 -29.04
N GLY A 240 6.29 32.51 -27.90
CA GLY A 240 5.92 33.92 -27.75
C GLY A 240 4.45 34.18 -27.43
N ASN A 241 3.63 33.16 -27.20
CA ASN A 241 2.22 33.36 -26.85
C ASN A 241 2.09 33.74 -25.37
N ARG A 242 1.26 34.74 -25.09
CA ARG A 242 0.93 35.21 -23.74
C ARG A 242 -0.21 34.39 -23.16
N HIS A 243 0.02 33.76 -22.02
CA HIS A 243 -0.96 32.99 -21.28
C HIS A 243 -1.38 33.79 -20.04
N LYS A 244 -2.70 34.05 -19.93
CA LYS A 244 -3.27 34.76 -18.78
C LYS A 244 -3.05 33.97 -17.48
N PRO A 245 -2.93 34.67 -16.33
CA PRO A 245 -2.90 34.01 -15.03
C PRO A 245 -4.09 33.06 -14.84
N ASN A 246 -3.81 31.85 -14.39
CA ASN A 246 -4.82 30.85 -14.03
C ASN A 246 -4.39 30.15 -12.72
N PRO A 247 -4.34 30.88 -11.60
CA PRO A 247 -3.77 30.36 -10.36
C PRO A 247 -4.61 29.21 -9.78
N ILE A 248 -3.95 28.30 -9.08
CA ILE A 248 -4.62 27.31 -8.23
C ILE A 248 -5.09 28.03 -6.97
N LEU A 249 -6.41 28.17 -6.80
CA LEU A 249 -7.03 28.89 -5.69
C LEU A 249 -7.70 27.91 -4.73
N ASP A 250 -7.42 28.04 -3.43
CA ASP A 250 -8.16 27.29 -2.42
C ASP A 250 -9.50 27.94 -2.05
N GLU A 251 -10.21 27.30 -1.11
CA GLU A 251 -11.50 27.78 -0.58
C GLU A 251 -11.43 29.18 0.05
N SER A 252 -10.25 29.62 0.49
CA SER A 252 -10.02 30.96 1.05
C SER A 252 -9.56 31.98 0.00
N ASN A 253 -9.63 31.63 -1.29
CA ASN A 253 -9.06 32.39 -2.41
C ASN A 253 -7.55 32.63 -2.29
N HIS A 254 -6.84 31.81 -1.52
CA HIS A 254 -5.39 31.87 -1.46
C HIS A 254 -4.81 31.20 -2.71
N ALA A 255 -3.91 31.91 -3.40
CA ALA A 255 -3.25 31.42 -4.59
C ALA A 255 -2.02 30.56 -4.24
N TRP A 256 -2.07 29.29 -4.63
CA TRP A 256 -0.99 28.36 -4.47
C TRP A 256 0.01 28.51 -5.62
N ASN A 257 1.23 28.91 -5.27
CA ASN A 257 2.33 28.92 -6.22
C ASN A 257 3.00 27.53 -6.30
N ILE A 258 3.57 27.21 -7.45
CA ILE A 258 4.17 25.89 -7.75
C ILE A 258 5.32 25.55 -6.79
N THR A 259 6.11 26.55 -6.37
CA THR A 259 7.24 26.37 -5.44
C THR A 259 6.76 25.97 -4.05
N THR A 260 5.70 26.61 -3.55
CA THR A 260 5.06 26.32 -2.26
C THR A 260 4.34 24.98 -2.31
N ILE A 261 3.65 24.66 -3.41
CA ILE A 261 3.09 23.32 -3.63
C ILE A 261 4.20 22.28 -3.51
N ARG A 262 5.31 22.44 -4.24
CA ARG A 262 6.44 21.50 -4.21
C ARG A 262 7.04 21.36 -2.80
N SER A 263 7.29 22.49 -2.13
CA SER A 263 7.85 22.50 -0.78
C SER A 263 6.93 21.75 0.20
N THR A 264 5.63 22.04 0.18
CA THR A 264 4.62 21.40 1.03
C THR A 264 4.54 19.90 0.76
N MET A 265 4.51 19.49 -0.50
CA MET A 265 4.51 18.08 -0.89
C MET A 265 5.77 17.34 -0.42
N LEU A 266 6.95 17.95 -0.58
CA LEU A 266 8.21 17.35 -0.15
C LEU A 266 8.28 17.22 1.38
N GLN A 267 7.80 18.23 2.10
CA GLN A 267 7.70 18.20 3.58
C GLN A 267 6.74 17.10 4.03
N HIS A 268 5.55 17.03 3.42
CA HIS A 268 4.57 15.97 3.70
C HIS A 268 5.15 14.57 3.44
N LYS A 269 5.78 14.35 2.28
CA LYS A 269 6.44 13.08 1.94
C LYS A 269 7.52 12.69 2.96
N LYS A 270 8.40 13.63 3.33
CA LYS A 270 9.45 13.40 4.34
C LYS A 270 8.88 13.12 5.72
N ALA A 271 7.84 13.84 6.14
CA ALA A 271 7.18 13.63 7.42
C ALA A 271 6.55 12.24 7.50
N LYS A 272 5.81 11.81 6.46
CA LYS A 272 5.21 10.47 6.39
C LYS A 272 6.26 9.36 6.39
N GLN A 273 7.35 9.52 5.62
CA GLN A 273 8.45 8.55 5.61
C GLN A 273 9.13 8.43 6.97
N ALA A 274 9.47 9.56 7.61
CA ALA A 274 10.08 9.56 8.93
C ALA A 274 9.18 8.90 9.98
N LEU A 275 7.88 9.15 9.92
CA LEU A 275 6.88 8.54 10.82
C LEU A 275 6.79 7.02 10.60
N TYR A 276 6.77 6.58 9.34
CA TYR A 276 6.81 5.16 8.98
C TYR A 276 8.07 4.45 9.51
N ASP A 277 9.25 5.03 9.27
CA ASP A 277 10.52 4.46 9.73
C ASP A 277 10.58 4.38 11.26
N LYS A 278 10.05 5.38 11.96
CA LYS A 278 9.99 5.40 13.43
C LYS A 278 8.98 4.39 13.99
N ARG A 279 7.82 4.19 13.34
CA ARG A 279 6.88 3.11 13.71
C ARG A 279 7.53 1.74 13.54
N ASN A 280 8.27 1.51 12.47
CA ASN A 280 9.01 0.26 12.25
C ASN A 280 10.12 0.05 13.30
N ALA A 281 10.84 1.13 13.67
CA ALA A 281 11.82 1.08 14.74
C ALA A 281 11.17 0.71 16.09
N LEU A 282 9.99 1.26 16.41
CA LEU A 282 9.23 0.90 17.61
C LEU A 282 8.84 -0.57 17.65
N ILE A 283 8.40 -1.13 16.52
CA ILE A 283 8.07 -2.57 16.43
C ILE A 283 9.32 -3.41 16.74
N THR A 284 10.47 -3.05 16.18
CA THR A 284 11.74 -3.73 16.44
C THR A 284 12.17 -3.61 17.91
N MET A 285 12.04 -2.42 18.51
CA MET A 285 12.34 -2.21 19.94
C MET A 285 11.42 -3.03 20.84
N LYS A 286 10.12 -3.11 20.51
CA LYS A 286 9.15 -3.92 21.25
C LYS A 286 9.51 -5.40 21.22
N LYS A 287 9.84 -5.94 20.03
CA LYS A 287 10.30 -7.34 19.90
C LYS A 287 11.56 -7.62 20.72
N LYS A 288 12.51 -6.68 20.73
CA LYS A 288 13.72 -6.82 21.54
C LYS A 288 13.41 -6.81 23.05
N LEU A 289 12.51 -5.95 23.49
CA LEU A 289 12.05 -5.93 24.89
C LEU A 289 11.35 -7.23 25.29
N GLU A 290 10.50 -7.78 24.42
CA GLU A 290 9.85 -9.07 24.65
C GLU A 290 10.86 -10.21 24.79
N ALA A 291 11.89 -10.25 23.94
CA ALA A 291 12.98 -11.22 24.05
C ALA A 291 13.76 -11.07 25.37
N LEU A 292 14.14 -9.85 25.75
CA LEU A 292 14.84 -9.60 27.01
C LEU A 292 14.01 -10.00 28.25
N LYS A 293 12.70 -9.78 28.21
CA LYS A 293 11.78 -10.21 29.28
C LYS A 293 11.63 -11.73 29.35
N LEU A 294 11.72 -12.41 28.21
CA LEU A 294 11.75 -13.88 28.17
C LEU A 294 13.05 -14.40 28.81
N ASP A 295 14.21 -13.89 28.40
CA ASP A 295 15.51 -14.23 29.00
C ASP A 295 15.51 -13.99 30.52
N GLN A 296 14.95 -12.87 30.98
CA GLN A 296 14.83 -12.54 32.41
C GLN A 296 14.00 -13.60 33.15
N LYS A 297 12.91 -14.06 32.55
CA LYS A 297 12.05 -15.11 33.12
C LYS A 297 12.79 -16.44 33.21
N GLU A 298 13.59 -16.79 32.21
CA GLU A 298 14.42 -18.00 32.23
C GLU A 298 15.48 -17.93 33.34
N ILE A 299 16.18 -16.81 33.49
CA ILE A 299 17.15 -16.61 34.59
C ILE A 299 16.46 -16.72 35.96
N LEU A 300 15.26 -16.15 36.11
CA LEU A 300 14.49 -16.27 37.36
C LEU A 300 14.11 -17.74 37.67
N GLN A 301 13.79 -18.54 36.65
CA GLN A 301 13.53 -19.97 36.80
C GLN A 301 14.80 -20.74 37.22
N GLU A 302 15.94 -20.46 36.58
CA GLU A 302 17.24 -21.02 36.97
C GLU A 302 17.58 -20.67 38.44
N MET A 303 17.40 -19.42 38.85
CA MET A 303 17.66 -18.98 40.22
C MET A 303 16.79 -19.72 41.24
N ASN A 304 15.50 -19.91 40.94
CA ASN A 304 14.61 -20.69 41.80
C ASN A 304 15.07 -22.15 41.93
N ALA A 305 15.52 -22.77 40.83
CA ALA A 305 16.05 -24.12 40.87
C ALA A 305 17.33 -24.22 41.72
N ILE A 306 18.25 -23.25 41.58
CA ILE A 306 19.49 -23.16 42.37
C ILE A 306 19.16 -22.99 43.87
N GLN A 307 18.21 -22.11 44.21
CA GLN A 307 17.78 -21.90 45.60
C GLN A 307 17.14 -23.16 46.21
N ASN A 308 16.33 -23.89 45.44
CA ASN A 308 15.74 -25.15 45.90
C ASN A 308 16.84 -26.21 46.13
N HIS A 309 17.85 -26.29 45.25
CA HIS A 309 18.99 -27.19 45.43
C HIS A 309 19.82 -26.83 46.67
N LEU A 310 20.06 -25.54 46.90
CA LEU A 310 20.73 -25.04 48.11
C LEU A 310 19.99 -25.46 49.39
N LYS A 311 18.67 -25.29 49.44
CA LYS A 311 17.85 -25.74 50.57
C LYS A 311 17.98 -27.25 50.80
N ALA A 312 17.93 -28.05 49.73
CA ALA A 312 18.08 -29.51 49.84
C ALA A 312 19.47 -29.92 50.37
N ILE A 313 20.54 -29.21 50.00
CA ILE A 313 21.88 -29.44 50.56
C ILE A 313 21.91 -29.06 52.05
N GLU A 314 21.32 -27.93 52.42
CA GLU A 314 21.26 -27.47 53.82
C GLU A 314 20.49 -28.45 54.72
N GLU A 315 19.39 -29.01 54.23
CA GLU A 315 18.63 -30.05 54.93
C GLU A 315 19.46 -31.32 55.14
N LYS A 316 20.23 -31.75 54.13
CA LYS A 316 21.14 -32.91 54.25
C LYS A 316 22.25 -32.68 55.26
N ILE A 317 22.86 -31.49 55.26
CA ILE A 317 23.90 -31.12 56.24
C ILE A 317 23.29 -31.12 57.65
N ALA A 318 22.12 -30.50 57.84
CA ALA A 318 21.44 -30.49 59.14
C ALA A 318 21.08 -31.90 59.63
N GLN A 319 20.71 -32.82 58.72
CA GLN A 319 20.46 -34.21 59.07
C GLN A 319 21.74 -34.94 59.48
N ILE A 320 22.87 -34.68 58.81
CA ILE A 320 24.18 -35.21 59.21
C ILE A 320 24.56 -34.70 60.61
N HIS A 321 24.44 -33.40 60.88
CA HIS A 321 24.72 -32.81 62.20
C HIS A 321 23.90 -33.48 63.30
N ARG A 322 22.56 -33.57 63.13
CA ARG A 322 21.69 -34.27 64.09
C ARG A 322 22.08 -35.74 64.32
N THR A 323 22.64 -36.39 63.32
CA THR A 323 23.08 -37.80 63.43
C THR A 323 24.40 -37.89 64.17
N ILE A 324 25.34 -36.98 63.89
CA ILE A 324 26.62 -36.86 64.60
C ILE A 324 26.36 -36.58 66.08
N ASP A 325 25.52 -35.59 66.41
CA ASP A 325 25.18 -35.23 67.80
C ASP A 325 24.66 -36.46 68.59
N LYS A 326 23.75 -37.24 67.99
CA LYS A 326 23.23 -38.49 68.58
C LYS A 326 24.29 -39.57 68.78
N LEU A 327 25.27 -39.65 67.88
CA LEU A 327 26.37 -40.61 67.99
C LEU A 327 27.37 -40.20 69.08
N GLU A 328 27.55 -38.89 69.30
CA GLU A 328 28.38 -38.36 70.38
C GLU A 328 27.77 -38.65 71.77
N GLU A 329 26.44 -38.56 71.87
CA GLU A 329 25.69 -38.89 73.09
C GLU A 329 25.65 -40.40 73.42
N SER A 330 25.91 -41.27 72.43
CA SER A 330 25.89 -42.73 72.61
C SER A 330 27.21 -43.28 73.17
N SER A 331 27.12 -44.13 74.19
CA SER A 331 28.25 -44.85 74.79
C SER A 331 28.59 -46.20 74.13
N ALA A 332 27.80 -46.62 73.14
CA ALA A 332 27.98 -47.92 72.46
C ALA A 332 29.15 -47.91 71.45
N GLU A 333 29.91 -49.00 71.37
CA GLU A 333 30.98 -49.16 70.37
C GLU A 333 30.44 -49.41 68.96
N GLU A 334 29.27 -50.06 68.86
CA GLU A 334 28.54 -50.34 67.63
C GLU A 334 27.13 -49.78 67.69
N VAL A 335 26.63 -49.29 66.55
CA VAL A 335 25.32 -48.62 66.44
C VAL A 335 24.61 -49.10 65.19
N THR A 336 23.32 -49.39 65.31
CA THR A 336 22.44 -49.67 64.17
C THR A 336 22.19 -48.38 63.40
N PHE A 337 22.65 -48.34 62.15
CA PHE A 337 22.49 -47.19 61.27
C PHE A 337 21.67 -47.60 60.05
N SER A 338 20.59 -46.85 59.81
CA SER A 338 19.74 -47.03 58.63
C SER A 338 20.12 -46.03 57.56
N GLU A 339 20.63 -46.51 56.43
CA GLU A 339 20.96 -45.70 55.26
C GLU A 339 20.12 -46.19 54.07
N ASN A 340 19.32 -45.31 53.47
CA ASN A 340 18.43 -45.64 52.34
C ASN A 340 17.47 -46.83 52.62
N GLY A 341 17.05 -47.01 53.86
CA GLY A 341 16.14 -48.09 54.27
C GLY A 341 16.81 -49.42 54.60
N VAL A 342 18.14 -49.51 54.57
CA VAL A 342 18.90 -50.70 54.97
C VAL A 342 19.55 -50.46 56.33
N GLU A 343 19.17 -51.26 57.33
CA GLU A 343 19.78 -51.24 58.66
C GLU A 343 21.06 -52.07 58.68
N THR A 344 22.15 -51.45 59.11
CA THR A 344 23.45 -52.10 59.26
C THR A 344 24.04 -51.76 60.62
N VAL A 345 24.69 -52.74 61.26
CA VAL A 345 25.46 -52.51 62.48
C VAL A 345 26.84 -52.01 62.07
N VAL A 346 27.23 -50.82 62.52
CA VAL A 346 28.49 -50.19 62.14
C VAL A 346 29.20 -49.67 63.38
N GLY A 347 30.53 -49.82 63.42
CA GLY A 347 31.35 -49.24 64.49
C GLY A 347 31.22 -47.72 64.55
N ARG A 348 30.93 -47.18 65.73
CA ARG A 348 30.61 -45.76 65.96
C ARG A 348 31.64 -44.81 65.37
N LYS A 349 32.94 -45.06 65.62
CA LYS A 349 34.04 -44.22 65.10
C LYS A 349 34.14 -44.24 63.58
N ALA A 350 33.92 -45.40 62.95
CA ALA A 350 33.94 -45.53 61.50
C ALA A 350 32.74 -44.82 60.85
N LEU A 351 31.56 -44.90 61.48
CA LEU A 351 30.36 -44.18 61.05
C LEU A 351 30.53 -42.66 61.17
N MET A 352 31.08 -42.16 62.28
CA MET A 352 31.38 -40.72 62.42
C MET A 352 32.36 -40.23 61.35
N ALA A 353 33.45 -40.96 61.10
CA ALA A 353 34.40 -40.60 60.03
C ALA A 353 33.75 -40.59 58.64
N LYS A 354 32.82 -41.52 58.37
CA LYS A 354 32.03 -41.55 57.12
C LYS A 354 31.10 -40.34 57.02
N LEU A 355 30.47 -39.93 58.12
CA LEU A 355 29.57 -38.76 58.18
C LEU A 355 30.32 -37.45 58.00
N PHE A 356 31.46 -37.25 58.65
CA PHE A 356 32.31 -36.06 58.45
C PHE A 356 32.78 -35.94 56.99
N LYS A 357 33.19 -37.05 56.37
CA LYS A 357 33.57 -37.04 54.95
C LYS A 357 32.40 -36.66 54.03
N LYS A 358 31.18 -37.09 54.36
CA LYS A 358 29.96 -36.69 53.63
C LYS A 358 29.62 -35.22 53.86
N GLU A 359 29.77 -34.74 55.08
CA GLU A 359 29.59 -33.33 55.42
C GLU A 359 30.52 -32.44 54.60
N ASP A 360 31.82 -32.78 54.53
CA ASP A 360 32.80 -32.05 53.71
C ASP A 360 32.39 -32.00 52.23
N THR A 361 31.87 -33.11 51.68
CA THR A 361 31.37 -33.12 50.30
C THR A 361 30.16 -32.21 50.12
N PHE A 362 29.19 -32.22 51.04
CA PHE A 362 28.02 -31.34 50.96
C PHE A 362 28.36 -29.88 51.21
N LEU A 363 29.31 -29.57 52.08
CA LEU A 363 29.82 -28.21 52.29
C LEU A 363 30.54 -27.67 51.04
N SER A 364 31.33 -28.52 50.38
CA SER A 364 31.95 -28.19 49.09
C SER A 364 30.89 -27.92 48.01
N GLU A 365 29.85 -28.77 47.93
CA GLU A 365 28.73 -28.60 47.01
C GLU A 365 27.96 -27.30 47.30
N LYS A 366 27.62 -27.05 48.58
CA LYS A 366 26.97 -25.81 49.04
C LYS A 366 27.72 -24.57 48.58
N ASN A 367 29.05 -24.55 48.76
CA ASN A 367 29.88 -23.43 48.34
C ASN A 367 29.90 -23.23 46.82
N LYS A 368 29.91 -24.31 46.04
CA LYS A 368 29.81 -24.24 44.58
C LYS A 368 28.45 -23.73 44.12
N THR A 369 27.36 -24.27 44.67
CA THR A 369 25.99 -23.84 44.34
C THR A 369 25.75 -22.38 44.75
N ARG A 370 26.31 -21.94 45.88
CA ARG A 370 26.26 -20.53 46.31
C ARG A 370 26.95 -19.59 45.32
N LYS A 371 28.14 -19.94 44.84
CA LYS A 371 28.81 -19.15 43.79
C LYS A 371 27.97 -19.06 42.51
N SER A 372 27.36 -20.17 42.11
CA SER A 372 26.45 -20.20 40.94
C SER A 372 25.20 -19.33 41.15
N ALA A 373 24.69 -19.24 42.38
CA ALA A 373 23.59 -18.33 42.73
C ALA A 373 24.01 -16.86 42.61
N GLU A 374 25.17 -16.49 43.15
CA GLU A 374 25.74 -15.13 43.07
C GLU A 374 25.99 -14.71 41.61
N GLU A 375 26.52 -15.62 40.78
CA GLU A 375 26.69 -15.38 39.34
C GLU A 375 25.35 -15.17 38.61
N SER A 376 24.33 -15.96 38.95
CA SER A 376 22.99 -15.83 38.36
C SER A 376 22.29 -14.55 38.79
N GLU A 377 22.48 -14.11 40.03
CA GLU A 377 21.98 -12.82 40.53
C GLU A 377 22.63 -11.64 39.81
N MET A 378 23.94 -11.70 39.53
CA MET A 378 24.62 -10.70 38.70
C MET A 378 24.09 -10.71 37.26
N ARG A 379 23.86 -11.88 36.66
CA ARG A 379 23.24 -11.98 35.32
C ARG A 379 21.86 -11.32 35.30
N LEU A 380 21.03 -11.59 36.31
CA LEU A 380 19.70 -10.98 36.45
C LEU A 380 19.79 -9.46 36.61
N SER A 381 20.68 -8.95 37.46
CA SER A 381 20.89 -7.52 37.67
C SER A 381 21.29 -6.80 36.37
N ASN A 382 22.20 -7.40 35.60
CA ASN A 382 22.62 -6.84 34.30
C ASN A 382 21.47 -6.86 33.28
N LYS A 383 20.68 -7.93 33.22
CA LYS A 383 19.51 -8.00 32.36
C LYS A 383 18.43 -6.99 32.74
N ASN A 384 18.18 -6.77 34.04
CA ASN A 384 17.24 -5.74 34.50
C ASN A 384 17.66 -4.35 34.04
N LYS A 385 18.94 -4.00 34.18
CA LYS A 385 19.47 -2.71 33.68
C LYS A 385 19.32 -2.57 32.17
N GLU A 386 19.52 -3.65 31.42
CA GLU A 386 19.30 -3.65 29.98
C GLU A 386 17.82 -3.42 29.64
N ILE A 387 16.90 -4.12 30.31
CA ILE A 387 15.45 -3.94 30.16
C ILE A 387 15.07 -2.48 30.45
N ASP A 388 15.46 -1.92 31.60
CA ASP A 388 15.12 -0.55 32.00
C ASP A 388 15.58 0.49 30.95
N LEU A 389 16.80 0.30 30.42
CA LEU A 389 17.34 1.15 29.35
C LEU A 389 16.48 1.08 28.08
N TRP A 390 16.10 -0.13 27.66
CA TRP A 390 15.28 -0.33 26.47
C TRP A 390 13.84 0.13 26.67
N GLU A 391 13.27 -0.02 27.87
CA GLU A 391 11.94 0.49 28.20
C GLU A 391 11.90 2.01 28.15
N LYS A 392 12.92 2.67 28.70
CA LYS A 392 13.07 4.13 28.60
C LYS A 392 13.17 4.58 27.14
N ARG A 393 14.05 3.94 26.34
CA ARG A 393 14.19 4.24 24.91
C ARG A 393 12.89 4.03 24.13
N TYR A 394 12.17 2.95 24.44
CA TYR A 394 10.88 2.66 23.82
C TYR A 394 9.84 3.72 24.17
N ALA A 395 9.76 4.14 25.43
CA ALA A 395 8.85 5.19 25.88
C ALA A 395 9.14 6.54 25.22
N GLU A 396 10.41 6.94 25.14
CA GLU A 396 10.86 8.15 24.45
C GLU A 396 10.50 8.11 22.96
N ALA A 397 10.80 6.99 22.28
CA ALA A 397 10.45 6.81 20.87
C ALA A 397 8.93 6.81 20.64
N LYS A 398 8.15 6.23 21.55
CA LYS A 398 6.68 6.22 21.47
C LYS A 398 6.11 7.62 21.61
N ALA A 399 6.56 8.39 22.62
CA ALA A 399 6.15 9.77 22.81
C ALA A 399 6.52 10.66 21.61
N PHE A 400 7.69 10.42 21.00
CA PHE A 400 8.09 11.11 19.78
C PHE A 400 7.15 10.82 18.59
N VAL A 401 6.76 9.56 18.38
CA VAL A 401 5.82 9.18 17.31
C VAL A 401 4.46 9.83 17.54
N GLU A 402 3.92 9.77 18.76
CA GLU A 402 2.63 10.39 19.10
C GLU A 402 2.65 11.92 18.91
N SER A 403 3.75 12.59 19.27
CA SER A 403 3.94 14.02 19.04
C SER A 403 4.07 14.35 17.54
N SER A 404 4.84 13.54 16.81
CA SER A 404 5.04 13.71 15.37
C SER A 404 3.75 13.50 14.58
N GLU A 405 2.91 12.54 14.98
CA GLU A 405 1.57 12.34 14.40
C GLU A 405 0.70 13.60 14.55
N LYS A 406 0.67 14.20 15.73
CA LYS A 406 -0.05 15.47 15.97
C LYS A 406 0.51 16.62 15.13
N ASN A 407 1.83 16.71 14.98
CA ASN A 407 2.48 17.75 14.19
C ASN A 407 2.39 17.51 12.67
N THR A 408 2.13 16.28 12.23
CA THR A 408 1.93 15.94 10.81
C THR A 408 0.53 16.34 10.34
N HIS A 409 -0.47 16.35 11.23
CA HIS A 409 -1.85 16.69 10.90
C HIS A 409 -2.06 18.08 10.24
N PRO A 410 -1.37 19.16 10.64
CA PRO A 410 -1.38 20.42 9.90
C PRO A 410 -0.85 20.31 8.46
N LEU A 411 0.19 19.50 8.23
CA LEU A 411 0.75 19.27 6.89
C LEU A 411 -0.21 18.42 6.04
N ASP A 412 -0.87 17.42 6.63
CA ASP A 412 -1.90 16.62 5.97
C ASP A 412 -3.03 17.53 5.48
N LYS A 413 -3.53 18.43 6.34
CA LYS A 413 -4.56 19.41 5.97
C LYS A 413 -4.10 20.37 4.88
N GLN A 414 -2.86 20.84 4.90
CA GLN A 414 -2.33 21.69 3.83
C GLN A 414 -2.23 20.93 2.52
N TYR A 415 -1.78 19.67 2.57
CA TYR A 415 -1.69 18.81 1.40
C TYR A 415 -3.07 18.53 0.79
N GLU A 416 -4.06 18.18 1.62
CA GLU A 416 -5.46 18.01 1.21
C GLU A 416 -6.05 19.30 0.59
N ARG A 417 -5.76 20.46 1.18
CA ARG A 417 -6.19 21.76 0.63
C ARG A 417 -5.62 22.00 -0.77
N ILE A 418 -4.34 21.68 -1.01
CA ILE A 418 -3.72 21.81 -2.34
C ILE A 418 -4.39 20.86 -3.33
N GLN A 419 -4.65 19.61 -2.94
CA GLN A 419 -5.32 18.62 -3.81
C GLN A 419 -6.71 19.12 -4.22
N ARG A 420 -7.53 19.57 -3.26
CA ARG A 420 -8.87 20.11 -3.53
C ARG A 420 -8.83 21.38 -4.37
N ALA A 421 -7.89 22.28 -4.08
CA ALA A 421 -7.70 23.51 -4.86
C ALA A 421 -7.37 23.18 -6.32
N LEU A 422 -6.44 22.25 -6.57
CA LEU A 422 -6.10 21.82 -7.92
C LEU A 422 -7.29 21.13 -8.61
N ALA A 423 -7.98 20.21 -7.93
CA ALA A 423 -9.17 19.55 -8.47
C ALA A 423 -10.23 20.56 -8.93
N LYS A 424 -10.51 21.57 -8.09
CA LYS A 424 -11.42 22.67 -8.41
C LYS A 424 -10.93 23.50 -9.61
N THR A 425 -9.64 23.84 -9.66
CA THR A 425 -9.07 24.58 -10.78
C THR A 425 -9.14 23.79 -12.09
N LEU A 426 -8.91 22.47 -12.06
CA LEU A 426 -9.05 21.59 -13.23
C LEU A 426 -10.51 21.49 -13.69
N ALA A 427 -11.45 21.44 -12.76
CA ALA A 427 -12.88 21.39 -13.05
C ALA A 427 -13.44 22.74 -13.55
N SER A 428 -12.79 23.85 -13.20
CA SER A 428 -13.21 25.19 -13.61
C SER A 428 -12.93 25.47 -15.09
N ARG A 429 -13.98 25.84 -15.83
CA ARG A 429 -13.90 26.23 -17.24
C ARG A 429 -13.19 27.56 -17.42
#